data_AF-A0A1I7KLS1-F1
#
_entry.id   AF-A0A1I7KLS1-F1
#
_cell.length_a   1.000
_cell.length_b   1.000
_cell.length_c   1.000
_cell.angle_alpha   90.00
_cell.angle_beta   90.00
_cell.angle_gamma   90.00
#
_symmetry.space_group_name_H-M   'P 1'
#
loop_
_entity.id
_entity.type
_entity.pdbx_description
1 polymer ?
#
loop_
_entity_poly.entity_id
_entity_poly.type
_entity_poly.pdbx_seq_one_letter_code
_entity_poly.pdbx_strand_id
1 'polypeptide(L)' 'MSWIYEARLFDSKSVASYVAMCVRDDHLLRGKSGVKVQVFRTRKGNYGIRYRDHAL' A
#
# COMPACT_ATOMS: atom_id res chain seq x y z
N MET A 1 -4.39 7.00 -14.36
CA MET A 1 -4.34 6.22 -13.10
C MET A 1 -3.18 6.68 -12.24
N SER A 2 -3.46 7.41 -11.16
CA SER A 2 -2.47 7.86 -10.16
C SER A 2 -2.39 6.88 -8.99
N TRP A 3 -1.21 6.77 -8.38
CA TRP A 3 -1.04 6.06 -7.12
C TRP A 3 -1.54 6.93 -5.97
N ILE A 4 -2.30 6.35 -5.05
CA ILE A 4 -2.74 6.96 -3.79
C ILE A 4 -1.81 6.46 -2.67
N TYR A 5 -1.41 7.37 -1.79
CA TYR A 5 -0.52 7.08 -0.67
C TYR A 5 -1.32 7.06 0.63
N GLU A 6 -1.21 5.97 1.40
CA GLU A 6 -2.05 5.78 2.60
C GLU A 6 -1.29 5.79 3.93
N ALA A 7 0.04 5.63 3.95
CA ALA A 7 0.74 5.33 5.20
C ALA A 7 2.07 6.07 5.35
N ARG A 8 2.32 6.74 6.47
CA ARG A 8 3.62 7.40 6.78
C ARG A 8 4.80 6.43 6.58
N LEU A 9 5.97 7.00 6.25
CA LEU A 9 7.19 6.25 6.03
C LEU A 9 7.53 5.37 7.24
N PHE A 10 7.86 4.11 7.00
CA PHE A 10 8.23 3.11 7.99
C PHE A 10 9.74 2.84 7.96
N ASP A 11 10.33 2.60 9.13
CA ASP A 11 11.76 2.28 9.23
C ASP A 11 12.05 0.81 8.86
N SER A 12 11.03 -0.05 8.86
CA SER A 12 11.16 -1.48 8.57
C SER A 12 10.31 -1.92 7.37
N LYS A 13 10.92 -2.75 6.49
CA LYS A 13 10.22 -3.41 5.38
C LYS A 13 9.10 -4.32 5.88
N SER A 14 9.30 -5.03 7.00
CA SER A 14 8.29 -5.96 7.52
C SER A 14 7.05 -5.23 7.99
N VAL A 15 7.21 -4.09 8.67
CA VAL A 15 6.11 -3.22 9.11
C VAL A 15 5.35 -2.68 7.90
N ALA A 16 6.06 -2.17 6.88
CA ALA A 16 5.43 -1.71 5.65
C ALA A 16 4.68 -2.83 4.91
N SER A 17 5.24 -4.04 4.86
CA SER A 17 4.57 -5.20 4.25
C SER A 17 3.30 -5.61 5.01
N TYR A 18 3.34 -5.59 6.34
CA TYR A 18 2.17 -5.90 7.16
C TYR A 18 1.04 -4.90 6.90
N VAL A 19 1.33 -3.60 6.92
CA VAL A 19 0.31 -2.58 6.63
C VAL A 19 -0.20 -2.68 5.19
N ALA A 20 0.65 -3.03 4.22
CA ALA A 20 0.22 -3.23 2.84
C ALA A 20 -0.76 -4.40 2.71
N MET A 21 -0.57 -5.46 3.49
CA MET A 21 -1.52 -6.57 3.60
C MET A 21 -2.84 -6.11 4.22
N CYS A 22 -2.81 -5.38 5.33
CA CYS A 22 -4.03 -4.85 5.97
C CYS A 22 -4.84 -3.96 5.02
N VAL A 23 -4.19 -3.07 4.26
CA VAL A 23 -4.86 -2.22 3.27
C VAL A 23 -5.52 -3.06 2.18
N ARG A 24 -4.81 -4.06 1.64
CA ARG A 24 -5.37 -4.95 0.62
C ARG A 24 -6.58 -5.71 1.16
N ASP A 25 -6.48 -6.22 2.37
CA ASP A 25 -7.52 -7.04 2.97
C ASP A 25 -8.76 -6.19 3.34
N ASP A 26 -8.59 -4.95 3.83
CA ASP A 26 -9.71 -4.00 4.04
C ASP A 26 -10.44 -3.72 2.71
N HIS A 27 -9.72 -3.46 1.64
CA HIS A 27 -10.32 -3.26 0.32
C HIS A 27 -11.06 -4.50 -0.18
N LEU A 28 -10.50 -5.69 0.02
CA LEU A 28 -11.14 -6.95 -0.33
C LEU A 28 -12.45 -7.13 0.46
N LEU A 29 -12.44 -6.87 1.76
CA LEU A 29 -13.62 -6.95 2.64
C LEU A 29 -14.71 -5.94 2.24
N ARG A 30 -14.32 -4.80 1.64
CA ARG A 30 -15.24 -3.80 1.06
C ARG A 30 -15.72 -4.14 -0.36
N GLY A 31 -15.40 -5.33 -0.87
CA GLY A 31 -15.79 -5.78 -2.21
C GLY A 31 -14.96 -5.19 -3.35
N LYS A 32 -13.84 -4.53 -3.06
CA LYS A 32 -12.94 -3.96 -4.08
C LYS A 32 -11.79 -4.92 -4.40
N SER A 33 -12.04 -5.84 -5.34
CA SER A 33 -11.06 -6.85 -5.79
C SER A 33 -9.97 -6.32 -6.75
N GLY A 34 -10.12 -5.08 -7.26
CA GLY A 34 -9.21 -4.48 -8.24
C GLY A 34 -8.04 -3.68 -7.65
N VAL A 35 -7.90 -3.61 -6.33
CA VAL A 35 -6.90 -2.75 -5.68
C VAL A 35 -5.52 -3.39 -5.74
N LYS A 36 -4.55 -2.68 -6.30
CA LYS A 36 -3.12 -3.04 -6.23
C LYS A 36 -2.45 -2.23 -5.15
N VAL A 37 -1.86 -2.91 -4.17
CA VAL A 37 -1.04 -2.32 -3.10
C VAL A 37 0.44 -2.67 -3.32
N GLN A 38 1.33 -1.70 -3.12
CA GLN A 38 2.78 -1.85 -3.30
C GLN A 38 3.57 -1.20 -2.17
N VAL A 39 4.54 -1.96 -1.63
CA VAL A 39 5.61 -1.42 -0.80
C VAL A 39 6.75 -0.90 -1.69
N PHE A 40 7.26 0.28 -1.40
CA PHE A 40 8.44 0.84 -2.06
C PHE A 40 9.46 1.35 -1.03
N ARG A 41 10.73 1.40 -1.43
CA ARG A 41 11.81 1.98 -0.62
C ARG A 41 12.14 3.38 -1.13
N THR A 42 12.21 4.35 -0.23
CA THR A 42 12.63 5.71 -0.53
C THR A 42 14.14 5.80 -0.70
N ARG A 43 14.62 6.90 -1.31
CA ARG A 43 16.06 7.21 -1.37
C ARG A 43 16.69 7.39 0.01
N LYS A 44 15.90 7.77 1.02
CA LYS A 44 16.33 7.93 2.42
C LYS A 44 16.37 6.62 3.21
N GLY A 45 16.02 5.49 2.59
CA GLY A 45 16.06 4.17 3.22
C GLY A 45 14.73 3.69 3.80
N ASN A 46 13.82 4.60 4.14
CA ASN A 46 12.50 4.28 4.69
C ASN A 46 11.58 3.63 3.65
N TYR A 47 10.56 2.93 4.12
CA TYR A 47 9.58 2.21 3.31
C TYR A 47 8.25 2.94 3.30
N GLY A 48 7.61 3.04 2.14
CA GLY A 48 6.27 3.59 1.97
C GLY A 48 5.34 2.58 1.32
N ILE A 49 4.04 2.83 1.42
CA ILE A 49 3.01 2.02 0.78
C ILE A 49 2.19 2.92 -0.13
N ARG A 50 1.90 2.43 -1.33
CA ARG A 50 0.99 3.07 -2.28
C ARG A 50 0.02 2.07 -2.81
N TYR A 51 -1.18 2.51 -3.14
CA TYR A 51 -2.18 1.67 -3.78
C TYR A 51 -2.85 2.40 -4.93
N ARG A 52 -3.47 1.63 -5.82
CA ARG A 52 -4.33 2.18 -6.86
C ARG A 52 -5.46 1.21 -7.10
N ASP A 53 -6.63 1.76 -7.37
CA ASP A 53 -7.78 0.99 -7.82
C ASP A 53 -7.73 0.88 -9.34
N HIS A 54 -7.95 -0.32 -9.88
CA HIS A 54 -8.11 -0.53 -11.32
C HIS A 54 -9.54 -0.23 -11.81
N ALA A 55 -10.47 0.12 -10.91
CA ALA A 55 -11.87 0.42 -11.23
C ALA A 55 -12.12 1.80 -11.90
N LEU A 56 -11.13 2.42 -12.54
CA LEU A 56 -11.27 3.64 -13.34
C LEU A 56 -10.68 3.46 -14.74
#